data_AF-A0A930SEH3-F1
#
_entry.id   AF-A0A930SEH3-F1
#
_cell.length_a   1.000
_cell.length_b   1.000
_cell.length_c   1.000
_cell.angle_alpha   90.00
_cell.angle_beta   90.00
_cell.angle_gamma   90.00
#
_symmetry.space_group_name_H-M   'P 1'
#
loop_
_entity.id
_entity.type
_entity.pdbx_description
1 polymer ?
#
loop_
_entity_poly.entity_id
_entity_poly.type
_entity_poly.pdbx_seq_one_letter_code
_entity_poly.pdbx_strand_id
1 'polypeptide(L)' 'MTEEQLYKRYNEIRSENVAVRFVDGDIITGKLDSFTSGVNNEPDEASIYVGEYELYASEIVEIREI' A
#
# COMPACT_ATOMS: atom_id res chain seq x y z
N MET A 1 2.26 -8.35 -2.97
CA MET A 1 1.40 -8.14 -4.18
C MET A 1 2.24 -7.53 -5.31
N THR A 2 1.79 -7.57 -6.57
CA THR A 2 2.51 -6.87 -7.66
C THR A 2 2.25 -5.37 -7.64
N GLU A 3 3.11 -4.58 -8.27
CA GLU A 3 2.91 -3.12 -8.43
C GLU A 3 1.57 -2.79 -9.09
N GLU A 4 1.21 -3.48 -10.17
CA GLU A 4 -0.08 -3.25 -10.86
C GLU A 4 -1.27 -3.51 -9.93
N GLN A 5 -1.20 -4.55 -9.11
CA GLN A 5 -2.24 -4.87 -8.12
C GLN A 5 -2.32 -3.80 -7.04
N LEU A 6 -1.17 -3.34 -6.53
CA LEU A 6 -1.11 -2.28 -5.52
C LEU A 6 -1.68 -0.98 -6.07
N TYR A 7 -1.26 -0.56 -7.26
CA TYR A 7 -1.75 0.64 -7.92
C TYR A 7 -3.26 0.59 -8.17
N LYS A 8 -3.75 -0.54 -8.69
CA LYS A 8 -5.18 -0.73 -8.91
C LYS A 8 -5.94 -0.62 -7.59
N ARG A 9 -5.50 -1.33 -6.56
CA ARG A 9 -6.19 -1.34 -5.26
C ARG A 9 -6.19 0.03 -4.60
N TYR A 10 -5.07 0.75 -4.66
CA TYR A 10 -4.95 2.13 -4.18
C TYR A 10 -6.02 3.06 -4.81
N ASN A 11 -6.23 2.96 -6.12
CA ASN A 11 -7.22 3.79 -6.83
C ASN A 11 -8.68 3.36 -6.63
N GLU A 12 -8.92 2.12 -6.21
CA GLU A 12 -10.27 1.62 -5.90
C GLU A 12 -10.75 2.06 -4.51
N ILE A 13 -9.83 2.34 -3.59
CA ILE A 13 -10.13 2.78 -2.24
C ILE A 13 -10.76 4.18 -2.25
N ARG A 14 -11.85 4.32 -1.51
CA ARG A 14 -12.64 5.54 -1.32
C ARG A 14 -12.61 6.01 0.13
N SER A 15 -12.42 5.10 1.09
CA SER A 15 -12.16 5.45 2.49
C SER A 15 -10.81 6.14 2.65
N GLU A 16 -10.74 7.07 3.61
CA GLU A 16 -9.47 7.67 4.02
C GLU A 16 -8.61 6.69 4.84
N ASN A 17 -9.24 5.78 5.59
CA ASN A 17 -8.55 4.81 6.44
C ASN A 17 -8.60 3.40 5.86
N VAL A 18 -7.52 2.66 6.04
CA VAL A 18 -7.36 1.29 5.57
C VAL A 18 -6.74 0.41 6.65
N ALA A 19 -7.00 -0.89 6.54
CA ALA A 19 -6.26 -1.95 7.21
C ALA A 19 -5.37 -2.67 6.17
N VAL A 20 -4.08 -2.78 6.46
CA VAL A 20 -3.10 -3.46 5.60
C VAL A 20 -2.62 -4.71 6.32
N ARG A 21 -2.70 -5.85 5.63
CA ARG A 21 -2.18 -7.14 6.11
C ARG A 21 -0.89 -7.47 5.40
N PHE A 22 0.14 -7.79 6.18
CA PHE A 22 1.47 -8.14 5.69
C PHE A 22 1.64 -9.65 5.45
N VAL A 23 2.72 -10.01 4.78
CA VAL A 23 3.11 -11.40 4.48
C VAL A 23 3.40 -12.25 5.72
N ASP A 24 3.86 -11.62 6.80
CA ASP A 24 4.11 -12.27 8.10
C ASP A 24 2.83 -12.43 8.95
N GLY A 25 1.72 -11.84 8.51
CA GLY A 25 0.41 -11.91 9.16
C GLY A 25 0.08 -10.71 10.04
N ASP A 26 1.01 -9.77 10.23
CA ASP A 26 0.76 -8.55 10.97
C ASP A 26 -0.23 -7.65 10.23
N ILE A 27 -0.92 -6.80 11.00
CA ILE A 27 -1.91 -5.86 10.49
C ILE A 27 -1.62 -4.49 11.05
N ILE A 28 -1.54 -3.49 10.17
CA ILE A 28 -1.59 -2.08 10.58
C ILE A 28 -2.84 -1.42 10.04
N THR A 29 -3.27 -0.38 10.74
CA THR A 29 -4.40 0.47 10.34
C THR A 29 -3.96 1.92 10.32
N GLY A 30 -4.38 2.67 9.32
CA GLY A 30 -4.09 4.10 9.26
C GLY A 30 -4.68 4.77 8.03
N LYS A 31 -4.40 6.06 7.91
CA LYS A 31 -4.81 6.87 6.76
C LYS A 31 -4.01 6.48 5.53
N LEU A 32 -4.68 6.15 4.43
CA LEU A 32 -4.05 5.98 3.12
C LEU A 32 -3.73 7.36 2.54
N ASP A 33 -2.45 7.64 2.30
CA ASP A 33 -1.99 8.98 1.92
C ASP A 33 -1.53 9.07 0.46
N SER A 34 -0.56 8.25 0.07
CA SER A 34 0.05 8.33 -1.26
C SER A 34 0.54 6.96 -1.78
N PHE A 35 0.81 6.92 -3.08
CA PHE A 35 1.39 5.77 -3.79
C PHE A 35 2.67 6.22 -4.50
N THR A 36 3.73 5.42 -4.38
CA THR A 36 5.04 5.62 -5.03
C THR A 36 5.36 4.40 -5.89
N SER A 37 6.05 4.60 -7.02
CA SER A 37 6.36 3.54 -7.98
C SER A 37 7.68 3.80 -8.69
N GLY A 38 8.39 2.71 -9.04
CA GLY A 38 9.66 2.76 -9.77
C GLY A 38 9.55 3.37 -11.18
N VAL A 39 8.35 3.52 -11.74
CA VAL A 39 8.13 4.19 -13.03
C VAL A 39 8.32 5.72 -12.90
N ASN A 40 8.39 6.26 -11.68
CA ASN A 40 8.68 7.67 -11.39
C ASN A 40 10.17 7.99 -11.19
N ASN A 41 11.09 7.21 -11.78
CA ASN A 41 12.55 7.31 -11.57
C ASN A 41 13.02 7.00 -10.12
N GLU A 42 12.15 6.37 -9.32
CA GLU A 42 12.52 5.80 -8.02
C GLU A 42 13.22 4.44 -8.27
N PRO A 43 14.40 4.18 -7.66
CA PRO A 43 15.07 2.88 -7.77
C PRO A 43 14.34 1.79 -6.96
N ASP A 44 13.44 2.20 -6.06
CA ASP A 44 12.81 1.34 -5.07
C ASP A 44 11.52 0.72 -5.58
N GLU A 45 11.13 -0.36 -4.90
CA GLU A 45 9.88 -1.06 -5.16
C GLU A 45 8.67 -0.13 -4.93
N ALA A 46 7.60 -0.32 -5.69
CA ALA A 46 6.36 0.41 -5.48
C ALA A 46 5.83 0.25 -4.04
N SER A 47 5.36 1.35 -3.47
CA SER A 47 4.94 1.43 -2.08
C SER A 47 3.67 2.27 -1.93
N ILE A 48 3.04 2.17 -0.76
CA ILE A 48 2.02 3.10 -0.29
C ILE A 48 2.39 3.67 1.07
N TYR A 49 1.90 4.87 1.35
CA TYR A 49 2.00 5.48 2.66
C TYR A 49 0.70 5.28 3.44
N VAL A 50 0.82 4.67 4.62
CA VAL A 50 -0.27 4.51 5.59
C VAL A 50 0.12 5.16 6.91
N GLY A 51 -0.43 6.34 7.18
CA GLY A 51 0.06 7.22 8.23
C GLY A 51 1.50 7.63 7.97
N GLU A 52 2.42 7.31 8.88
CA GLU A 52 3.85 7.60 8.75
C GLU A 52 4.65 6.40 8.18
N TYR A 53 3.98 5.31 7.82
CA TYR A 53 4.62 4.07 7.37
C TYR A 53 4.62 3.96 5.85
N GLU A 54 5.80 3.80 5.26
CA GLU A 54 5.97 3.33 3.89
C GLU A 54 5.91 1.80 3.85
N LEU A 55 5.02 1.26 3.03
CA LEU A 55 4.78 -0.18 2.92
C LEU A 55 5.05 -0.65 1.50
N TYR A 56 6.00 -1.57 1.32
CA TYR A 56 6.39 -2.04 -0.01
C TYR A 56 5.42 -3.08 -0.55
N ALA A 57 5.23 -3.10 -1.87
CA ALA A 57 4.30 -4.02 -2.54
C ALA A 57 4.58 -5.49 -2.18
N SER A 58 5.84 -5.89 -2.08
CA SER A 58 6.28 -7.25 -1.71
C SER A 58 5.85 -7.68 -0.32
N GLU A 59 5.72 -6.73 0.62
CA GLU A 59 5.35 -6.98 2.01
C GLU A 59 3.83 -7.09 2.19
N ILE A 60 3.05 -6.55 1.25
CA ILE A 60 1.60 -6.44 1.38
C ILE A 60 0.90 -7.65 0.76
N VAL A 61 0.02 -8.27 1.55
CA VAL A 61 -0.91 -9.31 1.11
C VAL A 61 -2.24 -8.70 0.71
N GLU A 62 -2.75 -7.74 1.48
CA GLU A 62 -4.10 -7.22 1.30
C GLU A 62 -4.28 -5.81 1.88
N ILE A 63 -5.11 -4.99 1.23
CA ILE A 63 -5.54 -3.68 1.72
C ILE A 63 -7.07 -3.64 1.75
N ARG A 64 -7.65 -3.39 2.91
CA ARG A 64 -9.10 -3.29 3.13
C ARG A 64 -9.48 -1.91 3.61
N GLU A 65 -10.64 -1.43 3.17
CA GLU A 65 -11.24 -0.21 3.70
C GLU A 65 -11.87 -0.49 5.07
N ILE A 66 -11.86 0.53 5.93
CA ILE A 66 -12.51 0.52 7.24
C ILE A 66 -13.38 1.76 7.45
#